data_AF-K1TYZ2-F1
#
_entry.id   AF-K1TYZ2-F1
#
_cell.length_a   1.000
_cell.length_b   1.000
_cell.length_c   1.000
_cell.angle_alpha   90.00
_cell.angle_beta   90.00
_cell.angle_gamma   90.00
#
_symmetry.space_group_name_H-M   'P 1'
#
loop_
_entity.id
_entity.type
_entity.pdbx_description
1 polymer ?
#
loop_
_entity_poly.entity_id
_entity_poly.type
_entity_poly.pdbx_seq_one_letter_code
_entity_poly.pdbx_strand_id
1 'polypeptide(L)'
;MRPHQPHNTNEPDTDSEEIVFNRIYRRHVNELTRYACKFVPREEAADIVHDVYITMWRQKKIFIPADEVRYFLYRCVLNACKNRLKHLIRTHGFQNEDAAQLQLAEIDF
;
A
#
# COMPACT_ATOMS: atom_id res chain seq x y z
N MET A 1 -35.60 39.77 22.49
CA MET A 1 -35.61 39.50 21.04
C MET A 1 -34.31 38.78 20.66
N ARG A 2 -34.36 37.48 20.35
CA ARG A 2 -33.42 36.83 19.42
C ARG A 2 -34.22 36.60 18.13
N PRO A 3 -33.65 36.74 16.92
CA PRO A 3 -32.81 35.68 16.31
C PRO A 3 -31.65 36.30 15.49
N HIS A 4 -30.55 35.67 15.05
CA HIS A 4 -30.27 34.37 14.42
C HIS A 4 -28.75 34.07 14.55
N GLN A 5 -28.38 32.84 14.90
CA GLN A 5 -27.31 32.14 14.16
C GLN A 5 -28.01 31.38 12.99
N PRO A 6 -27.35 30.78 11.96
CA PRO A 6 -25.92 30.53 11.75
C PRO A 6 -25.44 30.75 10.28
N HIS A 7 -24.13 30.78 10.05
CA HIS A 7 -23.51 30.26 8.81
C HIS A 7 -22.02 30.06 9.12
N ASN A 8 -21.64 28.91 9.70
CA ASN A 8 -21.09 27.78 8.94
C ASN A 8 -20.77 28.12 7.48
N THR A 9 -19.65 28.80 7.24
CA THR A 9 -19.02 28.76 5.93
C THR A 9 -18.48 27.35 5.77
N ASN A 10 -19.31 26.48 5.21
CA ASN A 10 -18.87 25.27 4.53
C ASN A 10 -17.92 25.72 3.40
N GLU A 11 -16.64 25.90 3.70
CA GLU A 11 -15.65 25.63 2.67
C GLU A 11 -15.71 24.10 2.47
N PRO A 12 -15.92 23.59 1.25
CA PRO A 12 -15.71 22.19 1.01
C PRO A 12 -14.23 21.97 1.29
N ASP A 13 -13.91 21.34 2.44
CA ASP A 13 -12.61 20.78 2.77
C ASP A 13 -12.21 19.83 1.64
N THR A 14 -11.74 20.43 0.55
CA THR A 14 -11.11 19.73 -0.55
C THR A 14 -9.71 19.53 -0.03
N ASP A 15 -9.55 18.57 0.89
CA ASP A 15 -8.23 18.06 1.26
C ASP A 15 -7.49 17.85 -0.06
N SER A 16 -6.45 18.64 -0.32
CA SER A 16 -5.62 18.49 -1.51
C SER A 16 -5.28 17.01 -1.66
N GLU A 17 -5.28 16.50 -2.88
CA GLU A 17 -4.99 15.08 -3.19
C GLU A 17 -3.76 14.55 -2.42
N GLU A 18 -2.77 15.43 -2.22
CA GLU A 18 -1.56 15.22 -1.42
C GLU A 18 -1.81 14.96 0.07
N ILE A 19 -2.74 15.69 0.72
CA ILE A 19 -3.08 15.54 2.14
C ILE A 19 -3.72 14.18 2.37
N VAL A 20 -4.69 13.81 1.53
CA VAL A 20 -5.35 12.50 1.58
C VAL A 20 -4.33 11.38 1.37
N PHE A 21 -3.47 11.51 0.36
CA PHE A 21 -2.42 10.54 0.08
C PHE A 21 -1.44 10.39 1.25
N ASN A 22 -0.94 11.49 1.81
CA ASN A 22 0.01 11.48 2.92
C ASN A 22 -0.61 10.84 4.16
N ARG A 23 -1.90 11.08 4.41
CA ARG A 23 -2.65 10.42 5.49
C ARG A 23 -2.72 8.90 5.30
N ILE A 24 -3.05 8.43 4.10
CA ILE A 24 -3.08 6.99 3.76
C ILE A 24 -1.69 6.38 3.87
N TYR A 25 -0.67 7.07 3.36
CA TYR A 25 0.72 6.66 3.42
C TYR A 25 1.18 6.46 4.86
N ARG A 26 1.07 7.49 5.71
CA ARG A 26 1.52 7.42 7.11
C ARG A 26 0.78 6.36 7.92
N ARG A 27 -0.49 6.10 7.60
CA ARG A 27 -1.29 5.08 8.26
C ARG A 27 -0.83 3.66 7.93
N HIS A 28 -0.59 3.36 6.65
CA HIS A 28 -0.40 1.99 6.20
C HIS A 28 1.05 1.61 5.87
N VAL A 29 1.96 2.57 5.64
CA VAL A 29 3.35 2.29 5.26
C VAL A 29 4.04 1.34 6.26
N ASN A 30 3.88 1.58 7.56
CA ASN A 30 4.52 0.74 8.59
C ASN A 30 3.94 -0.68 8.63
N GLU A 31 2.63 -0.83 8.47
CA GLU A 31 1.97 -2.14 8.45
C GLU A 31 2.34 -2.92 7.19
N LEU A 32 2.34 -2.26 6.03
CA LEU A 32 2.69 -2.85 4.74
C LEU A 32 4.16 -3.23 4.66
N THR A 33 5.07 -2.39 5.18
CA THR A 33 6.50 -2.74 5.24
C THR A 33 6.72 -3.93 6.17
N ARG A 34 6.08 -3.98 7.34
CA ARG A 34 6.16 -5.16 8.22
C ARG A 34 5.60 -6.42 7.56
N TYR A 35 4.53 -6.29 6.77
CA TYR A 35 3.97 -7.38 6.00
C TYR A 35 4.93 -7.85 4.90
N ALA A 36 5.51 -6.93 4.11
CA ALA A 36 6.50 -7.24 3.08
C ALA A 36 7.77 -7.89 3.65
N CYS A 37 8.23 -7.45 4.84
CA CYS A 37 9.37 -8.04 5.54
C CYS A 37 9.20 -9.53 5.87
N LYS A 38 7.99 -10.08 5.82
CA LYS A 38 7.76 -11.53 5.98
C LYS A 38 8.21 -12.33 4.75
N PHE A 39 8.30 -11.69 3.59
CA PHE A 39 8.59 -12.33 2.30
C PHE A 39 9.96 -11.93 1.74
N VAL A 40 10.41 -10.71 2.00
CA VAL A 40 11.67 -10.15 1.48
C VAL A 40 12.46 -9.45 2.59
N PRO A 41 13.78 -9.24 2.42
CA PRO A 41 14.59 -8.46 3.35
C PRO A 41 14.02 -7.05 3.57
N ARG A 42 14.33 -6.44 4.73
CA ARG A 42 13.78 -5.13 5.11
C ARG A 42 14.06 -4.02 4.10
N GLU A 43 15.25 -4.01 3.52
CA GLU A 43 15.68 -3.02 2.52
C GLU A 43 14.78 -3.10 1.27
N GLU A 44 14.56 -4.32 0.78
CA GLU A 44 13.66 -4.61 -0.33
C GLU A 44 12.20 -4.32 0.00
N ALA A 45 11.77 -4.63 1.23
CA ALA A 45 10.40 -4.37 1.68
C ALA A 45 10.06 -2.88 1.67
N ALA A 46 11.00 -2.02 2.10
CA ALA A 46 10.81 -0.58 2.08
C ALA A 46 10.72 -0.04 0.64
N ASP A 47 11.59 -0.51 -0.25
CA ASP A 47 11.64 -0.14 -1.67
C ASP A 47 10.33 -0.53 -2.38
N ILE A 48 9.88 -1.77 -2.20
CA ILE A 48 8.63 -2.28 -2.76
C ILE A 48 7.42 -1.46 -2.30
N VAL A 49 7.33 -1.18 -1.00
CA VAL A 49 6.20 -0.38 -0.47
C VAL A 49 6.23 1.02 -1.07
N HIS A 50 7.41 1.64 -1.17
CA HIS A 50 7.57 2.95 -1.79
C HIS A 50 7.11 2.96 -3.25
N ASP A 51 7.54 1.98 -4.04
CA ASP A 51 7.15 1.81 -5.45
C ASP A 51 5.63 1.65 -5.62
N VAL A 52 4.98 0.88 -4.74
CA VAL A 52 3.52 0.72 -4.75
C VAL A 52 2.83 2.06 -4.51
N TYR A 53 3.31 2.86 -3.56
CA TYR A 53 2.75 4.18 -3.27
C TYR A 53 3.00 5.18 -4.41
N ILE A 54 4.19 5.19 -5.01
CA ILE A 54 4.47 5.99 -6.22
C ILE A 54 3.53 5.61 -7.35
N THR A 55 3.31 4.31 -7.56
CA THR A 55 2.41 3.80 -8.61
C THR A 55 0.97 4.21 -8.35
N MET A 56 0.52 4.13 -7.09
CA MET A 56 -0.80 4.57 -6.68
C MET A 56 -1.01 6.07 -6.93
N TRP A 57 -0.01 6.90 -6.60
CA TRP A 57 -0.02 8.34 -6.85
C TRP A 57 -0.09 8.65 -8.35
N ARG A 58 0.78 8.01 -9.15
CA ARG A 58 0.81 8.20 -10.62
C ARG A 58 -0.51 7.82 -11.28
N GLN A 59 -1.18 6.78 -10.79
CA GLN A 59 -2.47 6.33 -11.31
C GLN A 59 -3.67 7.11 -10.77
N LYS A 60 -3.46 8.13 -9.92
CA LYS A 60 -4.52 8.88 -9.23
C LYS A 60 -5.57 7.99 -8.55
N LYS A 61 -5.13 6.86 -8.01
CA LYS A 61 -5.97 5.85 -7.32
C LYS A 61 -6.35 6.29 -5.88
N ILE A 62 -6.28 7.58 -5.60
CA ILE A 62 -6.51 8.20 -4.28
C ILE A 62 -7.99 8.27 -3.88
N PHE A 63 -8.92 8.08 -4.83
CA PHE A 63 -10.36 8.09 -4.59
C PHE A 63 -10.95 6.71 -4.25
N ILE A 64 -10.10 5.70 -4.01
CA ILE A 64 -10.57 4.38 -3.59
C ILE A 64 -11.06 4.47 -2.13
N PRO A 65 -12.22 3.89 -1.79
CA PRO A 65 -12.71 3.81 -0.41
C PRO A 65 -11.65 3.24 0.55
N ALA A 66 -11.65 3.71 1.81
CA ALA A 66 -10.62 3.34 2.78
C ALA A 66 -10.49 1.82 3.04
N ASP A 67 -11.59 1.07 2.93
CA ASP A 67 -11.58 -0.39 3.08
C ASP A 67 -10.98 -1.08 1.85
N GLU A 68 -11.29 -0.59 0.65
CA GLU A 68 -10.77 -1.13 -0.60
C GLU A 68 -9.30 -0.75 -0.84
N VAL A 69 -8.87 0.46 -0.44
CA VAL A 69 -7.50 0.91 -0.65
C VAL A 69 -6.53 0.07 0.18
N ARG A 70 -6.94 -0.34 1.38
CA ARG A 70 -6.15 -1.27 2.19
C ARG A 70 -5.96 -2.58 1.43
N TYR A 71 -7.05 -3.23 1.03
CA TYR A 71 -6.99 -4.50 0.31
C TYR A 71 -6.14 -4.41 -0.97
N PHE A 72 -6.35 -3.35 -1.75
CA PHE A 72 -5.58 -3.06 -2.96
C PHE A 72 -4.08 -2.94 -2.67
N LEU A 73 -3.69 -2.15 -1.65
CA LEU A 73 -2.30 -1.96 -1.26
C LEU A 73 -1.63 -3.28 -0.83
N TYR A 74 -2.32 -4.10 -0.03
CA TYR A 74 -1.80 -5.41 0.37
C TYR A 74 -1.57 -6.31 -0.85
N ARG A 75 -2.51 -6.35 -1.81
CA ARG A 75 -2.34 -7.12 -3.05
C ARG A 75 -1.20 -6.60 -3.92
N CYS A 76 -1.05 -5.29 -4.06
CA CYS A 76 0.05 -4.69 -4.81
C CYS A 76 1.40 -5.02 -4.20
N VAL A 77 1.56 -4.83 -2.88
CA VAL A 77 2.79 -5.16 -2.15
C VAL A 77 3.11 -6.65 -2.25
N LEU A 78 2.10 -7.52 -2.11
CA LEU A 78 2.28 -8.96 -2.23
C LEU A 78 2.78 -9.36 -3.62
N ASN A 79 2.16 -8.82 -4.68
CA ASN A 79 2.57 -9.09 -6.05
C ASN A 79 3.97 -8.57 -6.34
N ALA A 80 4.33 -7.40 -5.83
CA ALA A 80 5.66 -6.84 -5.96
C ALA A 80 6.71 -7.69 -5.21
N CYS A 81 6.42 -8.15 -3.99
CA CYS A 81 7.27 -9.10 -3.26
C CYS A 81 7.46 -10.41 -4.03
N LYS A 82 6.38 -10.99 -4.56
CA LYS A 82 6.44 -12.19 -5.42
C LYS A 82 7.32 -11.95 -6.64
N ASN A 83 7.19 -10.80 -7.29
CA ASN A 83 7.99 -10.49 -8.47
C ASN A 83 9.47 -10.32 -8.11
N ARG A 84 9.78 -9.59 -7.03
CA ARG A 84 11.15 -9.40 -6.54
C ARG A 84 11.79 -10.74 -6.17
N LEU A 85 11.07 -11.61 -5.48
CA LEU A 85 11.56 -12.94 -5.12
C LEU A 85 11.83 -13.79 -6.37
N LYS A 86 10.95 -13.77 -7.37
CA LYS A 86 11.19 -14.45 -8.65
C LYS A 86 12.43 -13.90 -9.37
N HIS A 87 12.65 -12.58 -9.32
CA HIS A 87 13.86 -11.97 -9.88
C HIS A 87 15.11 -12.41 -9.12
N LEU A 88 15.10 -12.36 -7.79
CA LEU A 88 16.21 -12.84 -6.96
C LEU A 88 16.55 -14.30 -7.22
N ILE A 89 15.53 -15.18 -7.33
CA ILE A 89 15.71 -16.60 -7.66
C ILE A 89 16.38 -16.77 -9.03
N ARG A 90 15.92 -16.04 -10.07
CA ARG A 90 16.48 -16.13 -11.42
C ARG A 90 17.90 -15.57 -11.51
N THR A 91 18.18 -14.45 -10.84
CA THR A 91 19.48 -13.78 -10.88
C THR A 91 20.54 -14.51 -10.05
N HIS A 92 20.16 -15.10 -8.92
CA HIS A 92 21.09 -15.81 -8.03
C HIS A 92 21.13 -17.34 -8.22
N GLY A 93 20.41 -17.90 -9.21
CA GLY A 93 20.56 -19.30 -9.61
C GLY A 93 20.24 -20.32 -8.52
N PHE A 94 19.25 -20.06 -7.66
CA PHE A 94 18.83 -21.03 -6.65
C PHE A 94 17.89 -22.08 -7.27
N GLN A 95 18.37 -23.31 -7.39
CA GLN A 95 17.65 -24.49 -7.90
C GLN A 95 16.58 -25.07 -6.95
N ASN A 96 16.14 -24.34 -5.92
CA ASN A 96 15.13 -24.84 -5.00
C ASN A 96 13.80 -24.15 -5.26
N GLU A 97 13.10 -24.66 -6.26
CA GLU A 97 11.64 -24.74 -6.22
C GLU A 97 11.24 -25.37 -4.88
N ASP A 98 10.31 -24.72 -4.15
CA ASP A 98 9.34 -25.32 -3.21
C ASP A 98 9.13 -24.57 -1.88
N ALA A 99 10.09 -23.82 -1.35
CA ALA A 99 9.89 -23.20 -0.02
C ALA A 99 9.05 -21.90 -0.03
N ALA A 100 9.14 -21.09 -1.09
CA ALA A 100 8.50 -19.78 -1.12
C ALA A 100 7.05 -19.76 -1.61
N GLN A 101 6.63 -20.79 -2.37
CA GLN A 101 5.27 -20.84 -2.91
C GLN A 101 4.24 -21.24 -1.85
N LEU A 102 4.66 -21.94 -0.79
CA LEU A 102 3.75 -22.62 0.14
C LEU A 102 3.06 -21.71 1.17
N GLN A 103 3.58 -20.50 1.47
CA GLN A 103 2.92 -19.57 2.41
C GLN A 103 1.99 -18.55 1.73
N LEU A 104 1.90 -18.56 0.40
CA LEU A 104 1.31 -17.47 -0.38
C LEU A 104 -0.11 -17.73 -0.88
N ALA A 105 -0.62 -18.95 -0.69
CA ALA A 105 -2.00 -19.34 -1.00
C ALA A 105 -2.93 -19.29 0.23
N GLU A 106 -2.39 -19.16 1.46
CA GLU A 106 -3.20 -19.14 2.69
C GLU A 106 -3.71 -17.75 3.07
N ILE A 107 -3.36 -16.71 2.31
CA ILE A 107 -3.84 -15.34 2.55
C ILE A 107 -4.73 -14.91 1.38
N ASP A 108 -5.79 -15.69 1.15
CA ASP A 108 -7.01 -15.18 0.53
C ASP A 108 -7.82 -14.49 1.63
N PHE A 109 -7.75 -13.16 1.66
CA PHE A 109 -8.76 -12.30 2.28
C PHE A 109 -9.70 -11.77 1.19
#